data_AF-A0A1C6A4L3-F1
#
_entry.id   AF-A0A1C6A4L3-F1
#
_cell.length_a   1.000
_cell.length_b   1.000
_cell.length_c   1.000
_cell.angle_alpha   90.00
_cell.angle_beta   90.00
_cell.angle_gamma   90.00
#
_symmetry.space_group_name_H-M   'P 1'
#
loop_
_entity.id
_entity.type
_entity.pdbx_description
1 polymer ?
#
loop_
_entity_poly.entity_id
_entity_poly.type
_entity_poly.pdbx_seq_one_letter_code
_entity_poly.pdbx_strand_id
1 'polypeptide(L)'
;MYNRYIPGSGGYTRIPEEDDQPIRRSEAGTHRPESPHPPHSETVSKAEKAAGSLTSLLKSLKLDQLDSGDVLLLLILLFLFMEGDDVELMITLGLLLLLGLD
;
A
#
# COMPACT_ATOMS: atom_id res chain seq x y z
N MET A 1 -8.07 25.51 -3.63
CA MET A 1 -8.82 24.55 -4.46
C MET A 1 -8.76 23.19 -3.79
N TYR A 2 -9.90 22.51 -3.65
CA TYR A 2 -9.95 21.15 -3.12
C TYR A 2 -10.71 20.28 -4.11
N ASN A 3 -10.22 19.07 -4.32
CA ASN A 3 -10.83 18.12 -5.24
C ASN A 3 -12.21 17.69 -4.71
N ARG A 4 -13.24 17.80 -5.55
CA ARG A 4 -14.60 17.35 -5.22
C ARG A 4 -14.86 15.97 -5.85
N TYR A 5 -15.54 15.10 -5.11
CA TYR A 5 -15.85 13.73 -5.54
C TYR A 5 -17.33 13.41 -5.31
N ILE A 6 -17.91 12.60 -6.18
CA ILE A 6 -19.27 12.05 -6.04
C ILE A 6 -19.25 10.53 -5.88
N PRO A 7 -20.13 9.96 -5.05
CA PRO A 7 -20.27 8.52 -4.93
C PRO A 7 -20.95 7.93 -6.17
N GLY A 8 -20.32 6.92 -6.78
CA GLY A 8 -20.88 6.09 -7.85
C GLY A 8 -20.95 4.62 -7.43
N SER A 9 -21.56 3.78 -8.27
CA SER A 9 -21.83 2.36 -7.99
C SER A 9 -20.58 1.47 -7.82
N GLY A 10 -19.39 2.01 -8.09
CA GLY A 10 -18.09 1.32 -7.91
C GLY A 10 -17.03 2.16 -7.21
N GLY A 11 -17.39 3.28 -6.57
CA GLY A 11 -16.44 4.15 -5.86
C GLY A 11 -16.66 5.64 -6.12
N TYR A 12 -15.69 6.46 -5.70
CA TYR A 12 -15.76 7.91 -5.85
C TYR A 12 -15.07 8.37 -7.14
N THR A 13 -15.79 9.13 -7.97
CA THR A 13 -15.24 9.72 -9.20
C THR A 13 -14.96 11.21 -8.99
N ARG A 14 -13.80 11.68 -9.46
CA ARG A 14 -13.43 13.11 -9.37
C ARG A 14 -14.35 13.92 -10.26
N ILE A 15 -14.92 14.98 -9.72
CA ILE A 15 -15.61 16.00 -10.52
C ILE A 15 -14.51 16.90 -11.10
N PRO A 16 -14.39 17.02 -12.44
CA PRO A 16 -13.56 18.06 -13.02
C PRO A 16 -14.09 19.42 -12.54
N GLU A 17 -13.21 20.24 -12.00
CA GLU A 17 -13.52 21.62 -11.63
C GLU A 17 -13.89 22.36 -12.93
N GLU A 18 -15.19 22.51 -13.22
CA GLU A 18 -15.68 23.55 -14.13
C GLU A 18 -15.43 24.89 -13.45
N ASP A 19 -14.16 25.31 -13.52
CA ASP A 19 -13.74 26.66 -13.17
C ASP A 19 -14.38 27.59 -14.22
N ASP A 20 -15.23 28.50 -13.75
CA ASP A 20 -15.87 29.53 -14.56
C ASP A 20 -14.84 30.24 -15.45
N GLN A 21 -14.86 29.98 -16.76
CA GLN A 21 -14.26 30.87 -17.75
C GLN A 21 -15.18 31.06 -18.97
N PRO A 22 -15.24 32.30 -19.49
CA PRO A 22 -16.36 32.81 -20.28
C PRO A 22 -16.36 32.28 -21.72
N ILE A 23 -17.56 32.05 -22.24
CA ILE A 23 -17.95 31.86 -23.65
C ILE A 23 -16.78 31.75 -24.66
N ARG A 24 -16.50 30.54 -25.15
CA ARG A 24 -16.09 30.32 -26.55
C ARG A 24 -16.90 29.20 -27.18
N ARG A 25 -17.81 29.61 -28.05
CA ARG A 25 -18.60 28.81 -28.99
C ARG A 25 -17.70 28.47 -30.19
N SER A 26 -17.56 27.18 -30.55
CA SER A 26 -17.27 26.61 -31.88
C SER A 26 -16.97 25.11 -31.70
N GLU A 27 -17.87 24.18 -32.01
CA GLU A 27 -18.19 23.61 -33.34
C GLU A 27 -17.59 22.21 -33.52
N ALA A 28 -18.28 21.39 -34.31
CA ALA A 28 -18.19 19.94 -34.44
C ALA A 28 -16.80 19.39 -34.84
N GLY A 29 -16.50 18.16 -34.38
CA GLY A 29 -15.35 17.39 -34.88
C GLY A 29 -15.25 15.99 -34.26
N THR A 30 -15.74 14.99 -34.98
CA THR A 30 -15.32 13.58 -34.91
C THR A 30 -13.80 13.46 -34.77
N HIS A 31 -13.27 12.64 -33.85
CA HIS A 31 -12.15 11.70 -34.08
C HIS A 31 -11.70 10.99 -32.78
N ARG A 32 -11.47 9.68 -32.90
CA ARG A 32 -10.87 8.72 -31.93
C ARG A 32 -9.39 9.11 -31.63
N PRO A 33 -8.77 8.55 -30.57
CA PRO A 33 -7.58 9.07 -29.92
C PRO A 33 -6.27 8.57 -30.56
N GLU A 34 -5.24 9.42 -30.55
CA GLU A 34 -3.84 8.97 -30.51
C GLU A 34 -3.11 9.78 -29.44
N SER A 35 -2.84 9.12 -28.31
CA SER A 35 -1.82 9.57 -27.37
C SER A 35 -0.55 8.78 -27.67
N PRO A 36 0.59 9.43 -27.98
CA PRO A 36 1.87 8.76 -28.14
C PRO A 36 2.29 8.09 -26.83
N HIS A 37 2.55 6.78 -26.86
CA HIS A 37 3.15 6.06 -25.73
C HIS A 37 4.59 6.55 -25.53
N PRO A 38 4.98 7.06 -24.35
CA PRO A 38 6.39 7.09 -23.98
C PRO A 38 6.83 5.65 -23.64
N PRO A 39 7.98 5.19 -24.17
CA PRO A 39 8.66 4.03 -23.60
C PRO A 39 9.32 4.45 -22.28
N HIS A 40 9.75 3.46 -21.49
CA HIS A 40 10.50 3.56 -20.24
C HIS A 40 9.70 3.46 -18.93
N SER A 41 9.66 2.24 -18.40
CA SER A 41 9.99 2.02 -16.99
C SER A 41 10.48 0.57 -16.76
N GLU A 42 11.60 0.20 -17.39
CA GLU A 42 12.31 -1.05 -17.04
C GLU A 42 12.95 -1.01 -15.62
N THR A 43 12.82 0.11 -14.91
CA THR A 43 13.32 0.32 -13.55
C THR A 43 12.42 -0.25 -12.45
N VAL A 44 11.19 -0.68 -12.76
CA VAL A 44 10.25 -1.23 -11.75
C VAL A 44 10.62 -2.67 -11.34
N SER A 45 11.39 -3.36 -12.18
CA SER A 45 11.68 -4.80 -12.07
C SER A 45 12.39 -5.23 -10.77
N LYS A 46 13.22 -4.36 -10.15
CA LYS A 46 13.95 -4.72 -8.92
C LYS A 46 13.11 -4.53 -7.66
N ALA A 47 12.30 -3.48 -7.62
CA ALA A 47 11.38 -3.22 -6.50
C ALA A 47 10.24 -4.25 -6.49
N GLU A 48 9.71 -4.62 -7.65
CA GLU A 48 8.71 -5.70 -7.78
C GLU A 48 9.29 -7.06 -7.40
N LYS A 49 10.54 -7.37 -7.75
CA LYS A 49 11.20 -8.61 -7.31
C LYS A 49 11.43 -8.66 -5.81
N ALA A 50 11.87 -7.56 -5.21
CA ALA A 50 12.08 -7.47 -3.76
C ALA A 50 10.74 -7.55 -3.00
N ALA A 51 9.73 -6.81 -3.47
CA ALA A 51 8.38 -6.87 -2.92
C ALA A 51 7.78 -8.27 -3.06
N GLY A 52 7.99 -8.95 -4.20
CA GLY A 52 7.58 -10.34 -4.45
C GLY A 52 8.28 -11.36 -3.55
N SER A 53 9.59 -11.17 -3.29
CA SER A 53 10.35 -12.00 -2.37
C SER A 53 9.88 -11.82 -0.92
N LEU A 54 9.63 -10.58 -0.50
CA LEU A 54 9.12 -10.27 0.83
C LEU A 54 7.69 -10.79 0.99
N THR A 55 6.80 -10.59 0.03
CA THR A 55 5.45 -11.18 0.07
C THR A 55 5.48 -12.70 0.08
N SER A 56 6.41 -13.34 -0.63
CA SER A 56 6.55 -14.80 -0.58
C SER A 56 7.07 -15.30 0.77
N LEU A 57 7.98 -14.57 1.42
CA LEU A 57 8.44 -14.89 2.78
C LEU A 57 7.33 -14.65 3.81
N LEU A 58 6.59 -13.55 3.70
CA LEU A 58 5.44 -13.24 4.54
C LEU A 58 4.36 -14.33 4.42
N LYS A 59 4.11 -14.82 3.20
CA LYS A 59 3.17 -15.90 2.91
C LYS A 59 3.67 -17.26 3.43
N SER A 60 4.98 -17.51 3.35
CA SER A 60 5.62 -18.72 3.89
C SER A 60 5.63 -18.74 5.42
N LEU A 61 5.73 -17.57 6.05
CA LEU A 61 5.66 -17.37 7.50
C LEU A 61 4.21 -17.35 8.01
N LYS A 62 3.22 -17.61 7.15
CA LYS A 62 1.77 -17.59 7.47
C LYS A 62 1.35 -16.29 8.19
N LEU A 63 1.90 -15.13 7.81
CA LEU A 63 1.42 -13.84 8.33
C LEU A 63 -0.04 -13.54 7.97
N ASP A 64 -0.65 -14.34 7.10
CA ASP A 64 -2.09 -14.28 6.79
C ASP A 64 -2.97 -14.60 8.00
N GLN A 65 -2.45 -15.36 8.97
CA GLN A 65 -3.16 -15.76 10.20
C GLN A 65 -2.68 -15.00 11.44
N LEU A 66 -1.64 -14.16 11.33
CA LEU A 66 -1.10 -13.39 12.46
C LEU A 66 -1.91 -12.12 12.65
N ASP A 67 -2.39 -11.90 13.88
CA ASP A 67 -3.11 -10.67 14.20
C ASP A 67 -2.15 -9.49 14.22
N SER A 68 -2.70 -8.28 14.07
CA SER A 68 -1.90 -7.04 14.15
C SER A 68 -1.14 -6.91 15.47
N GLY A 69 -1.66 -7.50 16.55
CA GLY A 69 -0.99 -7.59 17.85
C GLY A 69 0.27 -8.46 17.80
N ASP A 70 0.22 -9.62 17.17
CA ASP A 70 1.36 -10.53 17.09
C ASP A 70 2.48 -9.97 16.22
N VAL A 71 2.13 -9.30 15.11
CA VAL A 71 3.10 -8.60 14.25
C VAL A 71 3.80 -7.50 15.02
N LEU A 72 3.05 -6.73 15.82
CA LEU A 72 3.61 -5.70 16.68
C LEU A 72 4.54 -6.31 17.75
N LEU A 73 4.12 -7.42 18.36
CA LEU A 73 4.88 -8.11 19.39
C LEU A 73 6.18 -8.70 18.82
N LEU A 74 6.14 -9.26 17.61
CA LEU A 74 7.32 -9.67 16.82
C LEU A 74 8.26 -8.51 16.52
N LEU A 75 7.73 -7.35 16.14
CA LEU A 75 8.53 -6.14 15.90
C LEU A 75 9.23 -5.65 17.16
N ILE A 76 8.53 -5.64 18.29
CA ILE A 76 9.11 -5.26 19.58
C ILE A 76 10.17 -6.29 20.01
N LEU A 77 9.88 -7.59 19.86
CA LEU A 77 10.83 -8.66 20.17
C LEU A 77 12.10 -8.57 19.31
N LEU A 78 11.94 -8.26 18.02
CA LEU A 78 13.05 -8.02 17.09
C LEU A 78 13.86 -6.78 17.49
N PHE A 79 13.20 -5.72 17.93
CA PHE A 79 13.86 -4.50 18.39
C PHE A 79 14.67 -4.76 19.66
N LEU A 80 14.09 -5.45 20.66
CA LEU A 80 14.82 -5.89 21.85
C LEU A 80 16.02 -6.76 21.50
N PHE A 81 15.85 -7.70 20.55
CA PHE A 81 16.93 -8.58 20.13
C PHE A 81 18.08 -7.82 19.44
N MET A 82 17.78 -6.79 18.63
CA MET A 82 18.80 -5.97 17.98
C MET A 82 19.56 -5.07 18.97
N GLU A 83 18.84 -4.46 19.92
CA GLU A 83 19.45 -3.63 20.96
C GLU A 83 20.18 -4.48 22.00
N GLY A 84 19.79 -5.76 22.13
CA GLY A 84 20.30 -6.69 23.15
C GLY A 84 19.84 -6.32 24.57
N ASP A 85 18.72 -5.60 24.68
CA ASP A 85 18.19 -5.10 25.95
C ASP A 85 17.29 -6.14 26.64
N ASP A 86 17.19 -6.05 27.97
CA ASP A 86 16.37 -6.83 28.90
C ASP A 86 15.89 -8.23 28.39
N VAL A 87 16.71 -9.24 28.67
CA VAL A 87 16.43 -10.64 28.30
C VAL A 87 15.18 -11.21 28.98
N GLU A 88 14.82 -10.72 30.17
CA GLU A 88 13.63 -11.18 30.89
C GLU A 88 12.38 -10.68 30.16
N LEU A 89 12.40 -9.42 29.70
CA LEU A 89 11.34 -8.86 28.87
C LEU A 89 11.22 -9.59 27.53
N MET A 90 12.35 -9.89 26.87
CA MET A 90 12.38 -10.64 25.61
C MET A 90 11.73 -12.02 25.77
N ILE A 91 12.07 -12.76 26.84
CA ILE A 91 11.48 -14.07 27.12
C ILE A 91 9.98 -13.93 27.42
N THR A 92 9.57 -12.93 28.18
CA THR A 92 8.17 -12.70 28.54
C THR A 92 7.31 -12.43 27.31
N LEU A 93 7.78 -11.54 26.41
CA LEU A 93 7.12 -11.30 25.14
C LEU A 93 7.13 -12.55 24.25
N GLY A 94 8.24 -13.28 24.19
CA GLY A 94 8.32 -14.52 23.41
C GLY A 94 7.32 -15.59 23.88
N LEU A 95 7.14 -15.73 25.19
CA LEU A 95 6.15 -16.64 25.78
C LEU A 95 4.72 -16.14 25.55
N LEU A 96 4.48 -14.82 25.64
CA LEU A 96 3.19 -14.22 25.34
C LEU A 96 2.80 -14.47 23.88
N LEU A 97 3.76 -14.35 22.95
CA LEU A 97 3.56 -14.67 21.55
C LEU A 97 3.25 -16.15 21.36
N LEU A 98 4.00 -17.05 22.01
CA LEU A 98 3.77 -18.49 21.91
C LEU A 98 2.41 -18.92 22.50
N LEU A 99 1.93 -18.22 23.53
CA LEU A 99 0.64 -18.47 24.17
C LEU A 99 -0.53 -17.89 23.38
N GLY A 100 -0.33 -16.77 22.68
CA GLY A 100 -1.36 -16.09 21.89
C GLY A 100 -1.53 -16.63 20.47
N LEU A 101 -0.56 -17.41 19.98
CA LEU A 101 -0.60 -18.03 18.65
C LEU A 101 -1.45 -19.31 18.67
N ASP A 102 -2.77 -19.17 18.53
CA ASP A 102 -3.73 -20.28 18.34
C ASP A 102 -3.82 -20.74 16.86
#